data_AF-A0A2Z7AXX2-F1
#
_entry.id   AF-A0A2Z7AXX2-F1
#
_cell.length_a   1.000
_cell.length_b   1.000
_cell.length_c   1.000
_cell.angle_alpha   90.00
_cell.angle_beta   90.00
_cell.angle_gamma   90.00
#
_symmetry.space_group_name_H-M   'P 1'
#
loop_
_entity.id
_entity.type
_entity.pdbx_description
1 polymer ?
#
loop_
_entity_poly.entity_id
_entity_poly.type
_entity_poly.pdbx_seq_one_letter_code
_entity_poly.pdbx_strand_id
1 'polypeptide(L)'
;MVNYWKSKEEYSKSFEDNKTDLQPKVVEIYEASSVEIKSLVKEPKESGLKKHSAAVQKFLDELTKIEFPGSKAVSEAATKVGPGNLPGPIFFVFEKVSTFVVTEEKKEEEAAPPPAAEKSGEETSTSAEVKEKEIAPESVPEEKQAPPPEVEKVEPPPPVADAEPPKVEEVPPPAKAS
;
A
#
# COMPACT_ATOMS: atom_id res chain seq x y z
N MET A 1 -10.99 14.31 -11.80
CA MET A 1 -10.78 13.51 -10.57
C MET A 1 -11.38 12.14 -10.83
N VAL A 2 -10.57 11.08 -10.91
CA VAL A 2 -11.09 9.72 -11.07
C VAL A 2 -11.73 9.33 -9.74
N ASN A 3 -13.05 9.09 -9.73
CA ASN A 3 -13.81 8.85 -8.50
C ASN A 3 -13.74 7.37 -8.10
N TYR A 4 -12.54 6.89 -7.79
CA TYR A 4 -12.25 5.48 -7.47
C TYR A 4 -13.22 4.88 -6.43
N TRP A 5 -13.57 5.67 -5.41
CA TRP A 5 -14.46 5.25 -4.32
C TRP A 5 -15.88 4.91 -4.75
N LYS A 6 -16.38 5.45 -5.88
CA LYS A 6 -17.73 5.11 -6.37
C LYS A 6 -17.80 3.70 -6.96
N SER A 7 -16.68 3.20 -7.48
CA SER A 7 -16.57 1.85 -8.06
C SER A 7 -15.89 0.86 -7.11
N LYS A 8 -15.48 1.28 -5.90
CA LYS A 8 -14.82 0.42 -4.91
C LYS A 8 -15.64 -0.84 -4.59
N GLU A 9 -16.95 -0.69 -4.47
CA GLU A 9 -17.85 -1.81 -4.13
C GLU A 9 -17.94 -2.80 -5.29
N GLU A 10 -18.01 -2.31 -6.53
CA GLU A 10 -17.95 -3.12 -7.75
C GLU A 10 -16.61 -3.86 -7.86
N TYR A 11 -15.47 -3.18 -7.63
CA TYR A 11 -14.16 -3.83 -7.62
C TYR A 11 -14.04 -4.89 -6.54
N SER A 12 -14.63 -4.66 -5.36
CA SER A 12 -14.66 -5.67 -4.29
C SER A 12 -15.44 -6.90 -4.73
N LYS A 13 -16.59 -6.71 -5.37
CA LYS A 13 -17.44 -7.80 -5.86
C LYS A 13 -16.76 -8.57 -6.99
N SER A 14 -16.20 -7.88 -7.99
CA SER A 14 -15.46 -8.52 -9.09
C SER A 14 -14.23 -9.29 -8.59
N PHE A 15 -13.57 -8.81 -7.53
CA PHE A 15 -12.47 -9.51 -6.88
C PHE A 15 -12.93 -10.83 -6.25
N GLU A 16 -14.08 -10.86 -5.58
CA GLU A 16 -14.62 -12.11 -5.01
C GLU A 16 -15.08 -13.08 -6.09
N ASP A 17 -15.70 -12.58 -7.15
CA ASP A 17 -16.19 -13.38 -8.28
C ASP A 17 -15.04 -14.06 -9.06
N ASN A 18 -13.95 -13.33 -9.29
CA ASN A 18 -12.79 -13.82 -10.05
C ASN A 18 -11.65 -14.30 -9.13
N LYS A 19 -11.94 -14.54 -7.85
CA LYS A 19 -10.92 -14.82 -6.84
C LYS A 19 -10.03 -16.01 -7.20
N THR A 20 -10.62 -17.09 -7.69
CA THR A 20 -9.91 -18.34 -8.02
C THR A 20 -9.05 -18.24 -9.27
N ASP A 21 -9.46 -17.44 -10.26
CA ASP A 21 -8.67 -17.20 -11.48
C ASP A 21 -7.53 -16.21 -11.25
N LEU A 22 -7.77 -15.18 -10.44
CA LEU A 22 -6.78 -14.16 -10.15
C LEU A 22 -5.72 -14.63 -9.15
N GLN A 23 -6.06 -15.51 -8.21
CA GLN A 23 -5.12 -15.97 -7.17
C GLN A 23 -3.75 -16.40 -7.73
N PRO A 24 -3.64 -17.40 -8.63
CA PRO A 24 -2.34 -17.86 -9.11
C PRO A 24 -1.57 -16.77 -9.89
N LYS A 25 -2.29 -15.95 -10.65
CA LYS A 25 -1.70 -14.84 -11.43
C LYS A 25 -1.14 -13.74 -10.53
N VAL A 26 -1.87 -13.39 -9.47
CA VAL A 26 -1.46 -12.36 -8.51
C VAL A 26 -0.25 -12.82 -7.70
N VAL A 27 -0.23 -14.09 -7.29
CA VAL A 27 0.90 -14.68 -6.58
C VAL A 27 2.15 -14.64 -7.46
N GLU A 28 2.05 -15.08 -8.72
CA GLU A 28 3.18 -15.06 -9.66
C GLU A 28 3.78 -13.64 -9.81
N ILE A 29 2.93 -12.62 -9.98
CA ILE A 29 3.37 -11.21 -10.06
C ILE A 29 4.04 -10.78 -8.74
N TYR A 30 3.46 -11.15 -7.59
CA TYR A 30 4.02 -10.82 -6.29
C TYR A 30 5.39 -11.46 -6.07
N GLU A 31 5.57 -12.73 -6.42
CA GLU A 31 6.84 -13.43 -6.29
C GLU A 31 7.92 -12.86 -7.21
N ALA A 32 7.55 -12.49 -8.44
CA ALA A 32 8.42 -11.83 -9.41
C ALA A 32 8.77 -10.38 -9.02
N SER A 33 8.03 -9.80 -8.06
CA SER A 33 8.25 -8.41 -7.61
C SER A 33 9.44 -8.26 -6.67
N SER A 34 9.98 -7.04 -6.64
CA SER A 34 11.09 -6.69 -5.75
C SER A 34 10.70 -6.82 -4.26
N VAL A 35 11.68 -7.05 -3.40
CA VAL A 35 11.49 -7.23 -1.95
C VAL A 35 10.74 -6.03 -1.34
N GLU A 36 11.02 -4.82 -1.82
CA GLU A 36 10.37 -3.60 -1.35
C GLU A 36 8.86 -3.58 -1.68
N ILE A 37 8.47 -4.10 -2.85
CA ILE A 37 7.06 -4.23 -3.25
C ILE A 37 6.38 -5.32 -2.44
N LYS A 38 7.05 -6.45 -2.23
CA LYS A 38 6.54 -7.54 -1.39
C LYS A 38 6.24 -7.07 0.03
N SER A 39 7.17 -6.34 0.64
CA SER A 39 6.95 -5.70 1.94
C SER A 39 5.81 -4.67 1.91
N LEU A 40 5.67 -3.89 0.83
CA LEU A 40 4.59 -2.91 0.72
C LEU A 40 3.20 -3.53 0.52
N VAL A 41 3.12 -4.70 -0.10
CA VAL A 41 1.85 -5.43 -0.24
C VAL A 41 1.41 -6.01 1.10
N LYS A 42 2.34 -6.62 1.86
CA LYS A 42 2.04 -7.15 3.22
C LYS A 42 1.81 -6.03 4.24
N GLU A 43 2.60 -4.96 4.17
CA GLU A 43 2.52 -3.80 5.04
C GLU A 43 2.49 -2.48 4.23
N PRO A 44 1.30 -2.05 3.77
CA PRO A 44 1.17 -0.82 3.00
C PRO A 44 1.61 0.40 3.81
N LYS A 45 2.61 1.13 3.32
CA LYS A 45 3.16 2.34 3.96
C LYS A 45 3.27 3.47 2.95
N GLU A 46 2.77 4.66 3.31
CA GLU A 46 2.72 5.81 2.39
C GLU A 46 4.11 6.27 1.97
N SER A 47 5.05 6.21 2.92
CA SER A 47 6.46 6.50 2.71
C SER A 47 7.08 5.61 1.63
N GLY A 48 6.68 4.34 1.56
CA GLY A 48 7.19 3.41 0.55
C GLY A 48 6.60 3.65 -0.84
N LEU A 49 5.35 4.13 -0.93
CA LEU A 49 4.75 4.50 -2.22
C LEU A 49 5.51 5.65 -2.91
N LYS A 50 6.00 6.61 -2.11
CA LYS A 50 6.81 7.73 -2.62
C LYS A 50 8.23 7.29 -2.96
N LYS A 51 8.87 6.49 -2.09
CA LYS A 51 10.26 6.01 -2.28
C LYS A 51 10.41 5.00 -3.42
N HIS A 52 9.45 4.11 -3.58
CA HIS A 52 9.46 3.02 -4.56
C HIS A 52 8.45 3.28 -5.69
N SER A 53 8.15 4.54 -5.99
CA SER A 53 7.10 4.93 -6.93
C SER A 53 7.21 4.23 -8.29
N ALA A 54 8.42 4.09 -8.85
CA ALA A 54 8.60 3.40 -10.13
C ALA A 54 8.26 1.90 -10.05
N ALA A 55 8.68 1.24 -8.97
CA ALA A 55 8.39 -0.17 -8.76
C ALA A 55 6.91 -0.41 -8.45
N VAL A 56 6.27 0.49 -7.69
CA VAL A 56 4.82 0.46 -7.44
C VAL A 56 4.05 0.64 -8.74
N GLN A 57 4.45 1.58 -9.59
CA GLN A 57 3.82 1.77 -10.89
C GLN A 57 3.93 0.51 -11.76
N LYS A 58 5.13 -0.08 -11.85
CA LYS A 58 5.35 -1.33 -12.58
C LYS A 58 4.49 -2.48 -12.06
N PHE A 59 4.36 -2.61 -10.75
CA PHE A 59 3.50 -3.60 -10.13
C PHE A 59 2.01 -3.38 -10.48
N LEU A 60 1.54 -2.12 -10.46
CA LEU A 60 0.17 -1.79 -10.87
C LEU A 60 -0.09 -2.09 -12.36
N ASP A 61 0.91 -1.91 -13.23
CA ASP A 61 0.82 -2.26 -14.65
C ASP A 61 0.72 -3.79 -14.86
N GLU A 62 1.51 -4.58 -14.13
CA GLU A 62 1.41 -6.05 -14.17
C GLU A 62 0.04 -6.53 -13.65
N LEU A 63 -0.49 -5.92 -12.58
CA LEU A 63 -1.86 -6.18 -12.12
C LEU A 63 -2.91 -5.78 -13.16
N THR A 64 -2.68 -4.71 -13.91
CA THR A 64 -3.57 -4.28 -14.99
C THR A 64 -3.58 -5.28 -16.15
N LYS A 65 -2.44 -5.92 -16.42
CA LYS A 65 -2.28 -6.92 -17.47
C LYS A 65 -3.09 -8.20 -17.22
N ILE A 66 -3.29 -8.56 -15.96
CA ILE A 66 -4.18 -9.66 -15.54
C ILE A 66 -5.62 -9.19 -15.25
N GLU A 67 -5.94 -7.95 -15.65
CA GLU A 67 -7.25 -7.31 -15.46
C GLU A 67 -7.71 -7.29 -14.00
N PHE A 68 -6.77 -7.12 -13.07
CA PHE A 68 -7.08 -7.12 -11.64
C PHE A 68 -8.09 -6.01 -11.30
N PRO A 69 -9.14 -6.26 -10.51
CA PRO A 69 -10.19 -5.28 -10.22
C PRO A 69 -9.66 -3.97 -9.64
N GLY A 70 -9.98 -2.87 -10.33
CA GLY A 70 -9.55 -1.53 -9.94
C GLY A 70 -8.09 -1.17 -10.26
N SER A 71 -7.25 -2.13 -10.67
CA SER A 71 -5.84 -1.89 -10.98
C SER A 71 -5.66 -0.90 -12.13
N LYS A 72 -6.44 -1.02 -13.21
CA LYS A 72 -6.41 -0.12 -14.36
C LYS A 72 -6.65 1.34 -13.96
N ALA A 73 -7.72 1.60 -13.21
CA ALA A 73 -8.06 2.94 -12.76
C ALA A 73 -6.97 3.54 -11.86
N VAL A 74 -6.35 2.71 -11.01
CA VAL A 74 -5.25 3.13 -10.14
C VAL A 74 -3.96 3.34 -10.92
N SER A 75 -3.62 2.47 -11.87
CA SER A 75 -2.42 2.60 -12.72
C SER A 75 -2.47 3.85 -13.59
N GLU A 76 -3.61 4.12 -14.24
CA GLU A 76 -3.79 5.32 -15.05
C GLU A 76 -3.70 6.60 -14.21
N ALA A 77 -4.34 6.60 -13.04
CA ALA A 77 -4.26 7.72 -12.12
C ALA A 77 -2.82 7.90 -11.59
N ALA A 78 -2.14 6.80 -11.23
CA ALA A 78 -0.77 6.81 -10.73
C ALA A 78 0.23 7.29 -11.79
N THR A 79 0.02 6.95 -13.06
CA THR A 79 0.79 7.51 -14.19
C THR A 79 0.60 9.03 -14.29
N LYS A 80 -0.60 9.53 -13.99
CA LYS A 80 -0.94 10.95 -14.13
C LYS A 80 -0.47 11.81 -12.95
N VAL A 81 -0.65 11.34 -11.72
CA VAL A 81 -0.37 12.12 -10.50
C VAL A 81 0.74 11.53 -9.62
N GLY A 82 1.26 10.37 -9.96
CA GLY A 82 2.23 9.62 -9.17
C GLY A 82 1.59 8.69 -8.14
N PRO A 83 2.08 7.45 -8.00
CA PRO A 83 1.63 6.51 -6.97
C PRO A 83 1.63 7.08 -5.54
N GLY A 84 2.65 7.86 -5.19
CA GLY A 84 2.77 8.50 -3.87
C GLY A 84 1.65 9.49 -3.52
N ASN A 85 0.82 9.90 -4.49
CA ASN A 85 -0.32 10.80 -4.30
C ASN A 85 -1.67 10.06 -4.31
N LEU A 86 -1.66 8.72 -4.45
CA LEU A 86 -2.85 7.88 -4.43
C LEU A 86 -2.77 6.79 -3.35
N PRO A 87 -2.41 7.10 -2.10
CA PRO A 87 -2.23 6.10 -1.07
C PRO A 87 -3.50 5.28 -0.82
N GLY A 88 -4.67 5.92 -0.75
CA GLY A 88 -5.95 5.23 -0.53
C GLY A 88 -6.27 4.16 -1.59
N PRO A 89 -6.38 4.51 -2.88
CA PRO A 89 -6.65 3.52 -3.93
C PRO A 89 -5.59 2.44 -4.07
N ILE A 90 -4.30 2.78 -3.91
CA ILE A 90 -3.21 1.81 -4.00
C ILE A 90 -3.23 0.84 -2.82
N PHE A 91 -3.45 1.35 -1.60
CA PHE A 91 -3.56 0.50 -0.42
C PHE A 91 -4.73 -0.47 -0.53
N PHE A 92 -5.87 0.00 -1.03
CA PHE A 92 -7.00 -0.90 -1.24
C PHE A 92 -6.65 -2.05 -2.21
N VAL A 93 -5.96 -1.77 -3.31
CA VAL A 93 -5.48 -2.82 -4.23
C VAL A 93 -4.49 -3.75 -3.51
N PHE A 94 -3.54 -3.19 -2.76
CA PHE A 94 -2.53 -3.96 -2.03
C PHE A 94 -3.15 -4.84 -0.94
N GLU A 95 -4.18 -4.40 -0.22
CA GLU A 95 -4.91 -5.23 0.75
C GLU A 95 -5.56 -6.45 0.07
N LYS A 96 -6.12 -6.26 -1.12
CA LYS A 96 -6.74 -7.34 -1.91
C LYS A 96 -5.70 -8.33 -2.43
N VAL A 97 -4.57 -7.83 -2.94
CA VAL A 97 -3.41 -8.66 -3.34
C VAL A 97 -2.83 -9.40 -2.13
N SER A 98 -2.67 -8.70 -1.00
CA SER A 98 -2.18 -9.26 0.27
C SER A 98 -3.05 -10.43 0.73
N THR A 99 -4.37 -10.33 0.54
CA THR A 99 -5.29 -11.43 0.86
C THR A 99 -4.94 -12.70 0.08
N PHE A 100 -4.50 -12.62 -1.17
CA PHE A 100 -4.11 -13.79 -1.96
C PHE A 100 -2.82 -14.41 -1.45
N VAL A 101 -1.78 -13.59 -1.25
CA VAL A 101 -0.45 -14.09 -0.84
C VAL A 101 -0.46 -14.59 0.60
N VAL A 102 -1.20 -13.96 1.51
CA VAL A 102 -1.34 -14.44 2.91
C VAL A 102 -2.15 -15.74 2.96
N THR A 103 -3.18 -15.87 2.12
CA THR A 103 -3.97 -17.12 2.04
C THR A 103 -3.14 -18.25 1.44
N GLU A 104 -2.33 -17.97 0.43
CA GLU A 104 -1.46 -18.98 -0.17
C GLU A 104 -0.29 -19.36 0.74
N GLU A 105 0.42 -18.40 1.34
CA GLU A 105 1.52 -18.67 2.28
C GLU A 105 1.05 -19.58 3.43
N LYS A 106 -0.18 -19.36 3.93
CA LYS A 106 -0.82 -20.23 4.91
C LYS A 106 -1.18 -21.62 4.37
N LYS A 107 -1.62 -21.71 3.11
CA LYS A 107 -1.99 -22.98 2.48
C LYS A 107 -0.76 -23.82 2.11
N GLU A 108 0.33 -23.18 1.71
CA GLU A 108 1.60 -23.84 1.39
C GLU A 108 2.31 -24.31 2.68
N GLU A 109 2.25 -23.53 3.75
CA GLU A 109 2.78 -23.93 5.07
C GLU A 109 2.01 -25.13 5.67
N GLU A 110 0.70 -25.24 5.41
CA GLU A 110 -0.14 -26.37 5.87
C GLU A 110 -0.05 -27.60 4.93
N ALA A 111 0.36 -27.42 3.67
CA ALA A 111 0.55 -28.51 2.70
C ALA A 111 1.97 -29.10 2.72
N ALA A 112 2.93 -28.45 3.39
CA ALA A 112 4.21 -29.06 3.70
C ALA A 112 3.94 -30.28 4.63
N PRO A 113 4.34 -31.50 4.23
CA PRO A 113 4.12 -32.67 5.07
C PRO A 113 4.77 -32.41 6.44
N PRO A 114 4.09 -32.71 7.57
CA PRO A 114 4.76 -32.68 8.86
C PRO A 114 6.03 -33.54 8.75
N PRO A 115 7.19 -33.09 9.28
CA PRO A 115 8.38 -33.93 9.29
C PRO A 115 7.97 -35.26 9.88
N ALA A 116 8.18 -36.33 9.12
CA ALA A 116 7.74 -37.68 9.45
C ALA A 116 8.19 -38.03 10.88
N ALA A 117 7.26 -37.87 11.84
CA ALA A 117 7.43 -38.35 13.19
C ALA A 117 7.12 -39.84 13.16
N GLU A 118 8.12 -40.60 12.74
CA GLU A 118 8.21 -42.03 12.94
C GLU A 118 8.25 -42.29 14.46
N LYS A 119 7.09 -42.67 15.05
CA LYS A 119 6.88 -43.54 16.24
C LYS A 119 5.45 -43.33 16.77
N SER A 120 4.55 -44.29 16.58
CA SER A 120 4.37 -45.52 17.38
C SER A 120 3.56 -45.28 18.67
N GLY A 121 2.33 -45.81 18.68
CA GLY A 121 1.46 -46.06 19.83
C GLY A 121 0.79 -44.81 20.43
N GLU A 122 -0.38 -44.84 21.05
CA GLU A 122 -1.42 -45.83 21.30
C GLU A 122 -2.53 -45.03 22.02
N GLU A 123 -3.79 -45.35 21.71
CA GLU A 123 -5.03 -45.14 22.46
C GLU A 123 -5.31 -43.92 23.38
N THR A 124 -6.56 -43.43 23.19
CA THR A 124 -7.59 -43.22 24.22
C THR A 124 -8.07 -41.78 24.51
N SER A 125 -9.29 -41.54 24.02
CA SER A 125 -10.48 -41.08 24.75
C SER A 125 -10.51 -39.77 25.55
N THR A 126 -11.61 -39.05 25.28
CA THR A 126 -12.41 -38.23 26.22
C THR A 126 -11.84 -36.85 26.55
N SER A 127 -12.59 -35.77 26.76
CA SER A 127 -13.98 -35.32 26.63
C SER A 127 -14.01 -33.91 27.30
N ALA A 128 -15.08 -33.15 27.07
CA ALA A 128 -15.55 -31.98 27.86
C ALA A 128 -14.79 -30.63 27.68
N GLU A 129 -15.41 -29.53 27.21
CA GLU A 129 -16.64 -28.82 27.62
C GLU A 129 -16.39 -27.68 28.66
N VAL A 130 -16.44 -26.42 28.17
CA VAL A 130 -17.10 -25.20 28.70
C VAL A 130 -16.62 -24.52 30.00
N LYS A 131 -16.70 -23.15 29.95
CA LYS A 131 -17.11 -22.16 30.99
C LYS A 131 -16.01 -21.17 31.43
N GLU A 132 -15.98 -19.93 30.91
CA GLU A 132 -16.74 -18.73 31.32
C GLU A 132 -16.44 -18.24 32.76
N LYS A 133 -15.75 -17.09 32.91
CA LYS A 133 -16.01 -15.97 33.86
C LYS A 133 -14.99 -14.84 33.66
N GLU A 134 -15.34 -13.67 33.13
CA GLU A 134 -15.91 -12.46 33.78
C GLU A 134 -14.87 -11.59 34.52
N ILE A 135 -15.10 -10.27 34.44
CA ILE A 135 -14.59 -9.12 35.21
C ILE A 135 -13.31 -8.36 34.75
N ALA A 136 -13.55 -7.25 34.03
CA ALA A 136 -12.80 -5.98 34.14
C ALA A 136 -13.22 -5.25 35.46
N PRO A 137 -12.67 -4.09 35.89
CA PRO A 137 -11.70 -3.18 35.25
C PRO A 137 -10.62 -2.56 36.19
N GLU A 138 -9.81 -1.66 35.62
CA GLU A 138 -9.23 -0.45 36.25
C GLU A 138 -7.93 -0.55 37.08
N SER A 139 -6.82 -0.06 36.49
CA SER A 139 -6.04 1.04 37.10
C SER A 139 -4.91 1.53 36.17
N VAL A 140 -5.04 2.78 35.72
CA VAL A 140 -3.97 3.67 35.26
C VAL A 140 -3.59 4.49 36.49
N PRO A 141 -2.31 4.66 36.86
CA PRO A 141 -1.63 5.88 36.46
C PRO A 141 -0.10 5.83 36.27
N GLU A 142 0.32 6.68 35.33
CA GLU A 142 1.48 7.58 35.43
C GLU A 142 2.89 6.98 35.35
N GLU A 143 3.53 7.15 34.18
CA GLU A 143 4.94 7.50 34.14
C GLU A 143 5.16 8.71 33.22
N LYS A 144 5.34 9.86 33.86
CA LYS A 144 5.99 11.04 33.31
C LYS A 144 7.44 10.68 32.96
N GLN A 145 7.80 10.80 31.70
CA GLN A 145 9.18 11.10 31.33
C GLN A 145 9.22 12.01 30.10
N ALA A 146 9.56 13.27 30.36
CA ALA A 146 10.17 14.20 29.40
C ALA A 146 11.68 14.24 29.70
N PRO A 147 12.54 14.81 28.84
CA PRO A 147 12.45 15.07 27.39
C PRO A 147 13.67 14.45 26.64
N PRO A 148 13.74 14.59 25.31
CA PRO A 148 15.06 14.75 24.66
C PRO A 148 15.22 16.13 23.99
N PRO A 149 16.48 16.54 23.76
CA PRO A 149 16.90 17.93 23.71
C PRO A 149 16.69 18.63 22.37
N GLU A 150 16.62 19.96 22.49
CA GLU A 150 16.83 20.96 21.45
C GLU A 150 18.12 20.68 20.66
N VAL A 151 17.99 20.52 19.34
CA VAL A 151 19.09 20.60 18.38
C VAL A 151 18.74 21.65 17.33
N GLU A 152 19.27 22.84 17.59
CA GLU A 152 20.09 23.61 16.67
C GLU A 152 19.51 23.87 15.27
N LYS A 153 18.85 25.01 15.20
CA LYS A 153 18.77 25.91 14.05
C LYS A 153 20.14 26.06 13.37
N VAL A 154 20.31 25.41 12.22
CA VAL A 154 21.36 25.75 11.23
C VAL A 154 20.68 26.33 9.99
N GLU A 155 20.71 27.65 9.96
CA GLU A 155 20.93 28.56 8.83
C GLU A 155 20.57 28.09 7.40
N PRO A 156 19.63 28.76 6.70
CA PRO A 156 19.52 28.65 5.25
C PRO A 156 20.69 29.38 4.56
N PRO A 157 21.24 28.86 3.45
CA PRO A 157 22.27 29.55 2.67
C PRO A 157 21.76 30.90 2.14
N PRO A 158 22.67 31.86 1.90
CA PRO A 158 22.33 33.26 1.66
C PRO A 158 21.52 33.48 0.36
N PRO A 159 20.65 34.51 0.32
CA PRO A 159 20.05 34.97 -0.92
C PRO A 159 21.13 35.66 -1.77
N VAL A 160 21.49 35.06 -2.89
CA VAL A 160 22.15 35.83 -3.96
C VAL A 160 21.09 36.73 -4.59
N ALA A 161 21.00 37.94 -4.03
CA ALA A 161 20.54 39.11 -4.75
C ALA A 161 21.56 39.38 -5.85
N ASP A 162 21.19 39.12 -7.10
CA ASP A 162 21.71 39.91 -8.21
C ASP A 162 20.55 40.78 -8.70
N ALA A 163 20.71 42.07 -8.44
CA ALA A 163 19.81 43.13 -8.84
C ALA A 163 20.00 43.43 -10.34
N GLU A 164 18.89 43.36 -11.09
CA GLU A 164 18.36 44.35 -12.06
C GLU A 164 19.27 45.52 -12.55
N PRO A 165 18.94 46.21 -13.68
CA PRO A 165 18.68 45.83 -15.09
C PRO A 165 19.46 46.81 -16.05
N PRO A 166 19.21 46.86 -17.38
CA PRO A 166 18.18 47.77 -17.93
C PRO A 166 17.44 47.17 -19.16
N LYS A 167 16.10 47.27 -19.27
CA LYS A 167 15.32 48.30 -19.98
C LYS A 167 15.96 48.72 -21.32
N VAL A 168 15.32 48.54 -22.48
CA VAL A 168 14.48 49.58 -23.13
C VAL A 168 13.95 49.08 -24.50
N GLU A 169 12.72 49.51 -24.85
CA GLU A 169 12.05 49.63 -26.18
C GLU A 169 11.80 48.35 -27.01
N GLU A 170 10.57 48.09 -27.50
CA GLU A 170 9.84 48.96 -28.42
C GLU A 170 8.28 48.87 -28.28
N VAL A 171 7.69 49.99 -27.84
CA VAL A 171 6.49 50.72 -28.33
C VAL A 171 5.11 50.01 -28.53
N PRO A 172 4.04 50.52 -27.87
CA PRO A 172 2.63 50.45 -28.33
C PRO A 172 2.20 51.78 -29.04
N PRO A 173 0.91 51.96 -29.41
CA PRO A 173 0.13 51.58 -30.60
C PRO A 173 -0.13 52.85 -31.51
N PRO A 174 -1.13 52.98 -32.45
CA PRO A 174 -2.57 53.06 -32.12
C PRO A 174 -3.62 52.69 -33.22
N ALA A 175 -4.78 52.22 -32.71
CA ALA A 175 -6.19 52.57 -33.03
C ALA A 175 -6.72 52.79 -34.48
N LYS A 176 -7.89 52.20 -34.76
CA LYS A 176 -9.23 52.85 -34.97
C LYS A 176 -10.19 51.83 -35.63
N ALA A 177 -11.30 51.47 -34.98
CA ALA A 177 -12.63 52.05 -35.16
C ALA A 177 -13.21 51.91 -36.58
N SER A 178 -14.17 50.99 -36.75
CA SER A 178 -15.39 51.13 -37.55
C SER A 178 -16.39 50.05 -37.13
#